data_AF-A0A968F8N3-F1
#
_entry.id   AF-A0A968F8N3-F1
#
_cell.length_a   1.000
_cell.length_b   1.000
_cell.length_c   1.000
_cell.angle_alpha   90.00
_cell.angle_beta   90.00
_cell.angle_gamma   90.00
#
_symmetry.space_group_name_H-M   'P 1'
#
loop_
_entity.id
_entity.type
_entity.pdbx_description
1 polymer ?
#
loop_
_entity_poly.entity_id
_entity_poly.type
_entity_poly.pdbx_seq_one_letter_code
_entity_poly.pdbx_strand_id
1 'polypeptide(L)'
;QMKKNRPGTLLTVLCAPEDKDRMTSFIFANSTTSGMRYCLLDRTKLKRSIETMETSFGPVRTKVYIVDGRKRYYPEYEDLKRLAFEHKISIIDLNQKLQFEINKIKEL
;
A
#
# COMPACT_ATOMS: atom_id res chain seq x y z
N GLN A 1 -8.08 -10.62 23.60
CA GLN A 1 -8.24 -12.00 24.11
C GLN A 1 -9.72 -12.33 24.12
N MET A 2 -10.14 -13.50 23.64
CA MET A 2 -11.56 -13.88 23.60
C MET A 2 -11.98 -14.55 24.93
N LYS A 3 -13.30 -14.67 25.16
CA LYS A 3 -13.85 -15.41 26.31
C LYS A 3 -13.25 -16.81 26.41
N LYS A 4 -13.20 -17.36 27.64
CA LYS A 4 -12.63 -18.69 27.94
C LYS A 4 -11.15 -18.82 27.54
N ASN A 5 -10.39 -17.73 27.64
CA ASN A 5 -8.96 -17.69 27.33
C ASN A 5 -8.61 -18.21 25.92
N ARG A 6 -9.49 -18.00 24.95
CA ARG A 6 -9.24 -18.44 23.57
C ARG A 6 -8.46 -17.35 22.82
N PRO A 7 -7.32 -17.67 22.18
CA PRO A 7 -6.71 -16.76 21.23
C PRO A 7 -7.66 -16.62 20.03
N GLY A 8 -7.83 -15.40 19.53
CA GLY A 8 -8.72 -15.13 18.41
C GLY A 8 -8.22 -13.92 17.64
N THR A 9 -8.59 -13.87 16.37
CA THR A 9 -8.19 -12.82 15.44
C THR A 9 -9.39 -11.93 15.13
N LEU A 10 -9.18 -10.61 15.19
CA LEU A 10 -10.16 -9.65 14.69
C LEU A 10 -9.88 -9.39 13.20
N LEU A 11 -10.79 -9.81 12.32
CA LEU A 11 -10.75 -9.47 10.90
C LEU A 11 -11.47 -8.13 10.68
N THR A 12 -10.78 -7.18 10.07
CA THR A 12 -11.36 -5.89 9.64
C THR A 12 -11.19 -5.75 8.14
N VAL A 13 -12.27 -5.39 7.44
CA VAL A 13 -12.28 -5.26 5.97
C VAL A 13 -12.72 -3.85 5.59
N LEU A 14 -11.97 -3.22 4.68
CA LEU A 14 -12.37 -1.96 4.04
C LEU A 14 -12.87 -2.29 2.63
N CYS A 15 -14.11 -1.91 2.34
CA CYS A 15 -14.72 -2.04 1.02
C CYS A 15 -15.44 -0.74 0.63
N ALA A 16 -15.76 -0.59 -0.66
CA ALA A 16 -16.65 0.48 -1.08
C ALA A 16 -18.07 0.20 -0.55
N PRO A 17 -18.89 1.23 -0.24
CA PRO A 17 -20.24 1.02 0.28
C PRO A 17 -21.11 0.09 -0.57
N GLU A 18 -20.98 0.17 -1.89
CA GLU A 18 -21.67 -0.67 -2.88
C GLU A 18 -21.24 -2.16 -2.84
N ASP A 19 -20.05 -2.46 -2.32
CA ASP A 19 -19.54 -3.83 -2.19
C ASP A 19 -19.97 -4.51 -0.88
N LYS A 20 -20.68 -3.82 0.02
CA LYS A 20 -21.00 -4.29 1.37
C LYS A 20 -21.64 -5.68 1.36
N ASP A 21 -22.68 -5.88 0.58
CA ASP A 21 -23.46 -7.13 0.60
C ASP A 21 -22.65 -8.28 0.00
N ARG A 22 -21.95 -8.03 -1.11
CA ARG A 22 -21.00 -8.99 -1.71
C ARG A 22 -19.95 -9.43 -0.70
N MET A 23 -19.37 -8.50 0.04
CA MET A 23 -18.33 -8.80 1.02
C MET A 23 -18.88 -9.51 2.26
N THR A 24 -20.11 -9.16 2.66
CA THR A 24 -20.83 -9.85 3.74
C THR A 24 -21.04 -11.33 3.41
N SER A 25 -21.57 -11.63 2.22
CA SER A 25 -21.77 -13.00 1.75
C SER A 25 -20.46 -13.78 1.67
N PHE A 26 -19.40 -13.14 1.15
CA PHE A 26 -18.08 -13.76 1.06
C PHE A 26 -17.53 -14.15 2.44
N ILE A 27 -17.61 -13.25 3.42
CA ILE A 27 -17.09 -13.52 4.78
C ILE A 27 -17.91 -14.61 5.48
N PHE A 28 -19.24 -14.62 5.35
CA PHE A 28 -20.06 -15.69 5.93
C PHE A 28 -19.78 -17.05 5.30
N ALA A 29 -19.54 -17.11 3.98
CA ALA A 29 -19.24 -18.36 3.30
C ALA A 29 -17.85 -18.93 3.67
N ASN A 30 -16.90 -18.08 4.05
CA ASN A 30 -15.49 -18.45 4.22
C ASN A 30 -14.98 -18.29 5.67
N SER A 31 -15.86 -18.06 6.63
CA SER A 31 -15.49 -17.96 8.04
C SER A 31 -16.54 -18.61 8.94
N THR A 32 -16.18 -18.84 10.20
CA THR A 32 -17.10 -19.39 11.20
C THR A 32 -17.88 -18.31 11.97
N THR A 33 -17.81 -17.04 11.53
CA THR A 33 -18.53 -15.97 12.21
C THR A 33 -20.03 -16.09 11.98
N SER A 34 -20.82 -15.89 13.04
CA SER A 34 -22.29 -15.83 12.95
C SER A 34 -22.81 -14.40 12.82
N GLY A 35 -21.92 -13.40 12.81
CA GLY A 35 -22.30 -12.01 12.65
C GLY A 35 -21.12 -11.11 12.37
N MET A 36 -21.40 -9.91 11.85
CA MET A 36 -20.40 -8.87 11.62
C MET A 36 -20.97 -7.49 11.92
N ARG A 37 -20.08 -6.52 12.10
CA ARG A 37 -20.41 -5.12 12.40
C ARG A 37 -19.89 -4.25 11.26
N TYR A 38 -20.62 -3.19 10.95
CA TYR A 38 -20.29 -2.25 9.88
C TYR A 38 -20.19 -0.85 10.44
N CYS A 39 -19.28 -0.06 9.87
CA CYS A 39 -19.26 1.39 10.01
C CYS A 39 -19.00 2.01 8.64
N LEU A 40 -19.71 3.09 8.33
CA LEU A 40 -19.38 3.92 7.18
C LEU A 40 -18.36 4.97 7.65
N LEU A 41 -17.25 5.07 6.94
CA LEU A 41 -16.15 5.98 7.28
C LEU A 41 -15.89 6.93 6.13
N ASP A 42 -15.88 8.22 6.44
CA ASP A 42 -15.35 9.22 5.53
C ASP A 42 -13.82 9.15 5.47
N ARG A 43 -13.26 9.43 4.30
CA ARG A 43 -11.81 9.41 4.09
C ARG A 43 -11.38 10.51 3.15
N THR A 44 -10.53 11.39 3.66
CA THR A 44 -9.74 12.31 2.83
C THR A 44 -8.54 11.58 2.24
N LYS A 45 -8.33 11.70 0.93
CA LYS A 45 -7.18 11.12 0.23
C LYS A 45 -6.34 12.23 -0.39
N LEU A 46 -5.03 12.11 -0.29
CA LEU A 46 -4.13 12.90 -1.11
C LEU A 46 -4.32 12.56 -2.58
N LYS A 47 -4.32 13.59 -3.44
CA LYS A 47 -4.20 13.38 -4.89
C LYS A 47 -2.84 12.74 -5.18
N ARG A 48 -2.84 11.72 -6.03
CA ARG A 48 -1.63 11.03 -6.44
C ARG A 48 -1.64 10.70 -7.93
N SER A 49 -0.47 10.72 -8.54
CA SER A 49 -0.18 10.13 -9.85
C SER A 49 0.76 8.94 -9.67
N ILE A 50 0.91 8.14 -10.74
CA ILE A 50 1.99 7.18 -10.87
C ILE A 50 2.84 7.67 -12.03
N GLU A 51 4.12 7.91 -11.77
CA GLU A 51 5.11 8.37 -12.75
C GLU A 51 6.23 7.33 -12.84
N THR A 52 6.78 7.10 -14.03
CA THR A 52 7.97 6.25 -14.18
C THR A 52 9.21 7.13 -14.08
N MET A 53 10.07 6.84 -13.10
CA MET A 53 11.34 7.52 -12.90
C MET A 53 12.45 6.68 -13.49
N GLU A 54 13.25 7.26 -14.39
CA GLU A 54 14.47 6.64 -14.87
C GLU A 54 15.57 6.75 -13.81
N THR A 55 16.15 5.62 -13.40
CA THR A 55 17.16 5.56 -12.33
C THR A 55 18.33 4.69 -12.74
N SER A 56 19.43 4.77 -12.01
CA SER A 56 20.62 3.93 -12.17
C SER A 56 20.34 2.43 -12.06
N PHE A 57 19.22 2.05 -11.44
CA PHE A 57 18.77 0.66 -11.32
C PHE A 57 17.79 0.25 -12.44
N GLY A 58 17.40 1.20 -13.29
CA GLY A 58 16.38 1.05 -14.33
C GLY A 58 15.10 1.86 -14.04
N PRO A 59 14.08 1.74 -14.91
CA PRO A 59 12.81 2.44 -14.73
C PRO A 59 12.04 1.92 -13.52
N VAL A 60 11.56 2.85 -12.69
CA VAL A 60 10.79 2.58 -11.46
C VAL A 60 9.50 3.37 -11.46
N ARG A 61 8.36 2.67 -11.41
CA ARG A 61 7.07 3.32 -11.14
C ARG A 61 7.06 3.86 -9.73
N THR A 62 6.63 5.10 -9.58
CA THR A 62 6.71 5.87 -8.35
C THR A 62 5.36 6.52 -8.10
N LYS A 63 4.78 6.28 -6.92
CA LYS A 63 3.61 7.04 -6.47
C LYS A 63 4.05 8.45 -6.11
N VAL A 64 3.45 9.43 -6.76
CA VAL A 64 3.74 10.85 -6.53
C VAL A 64 2.53 11.48 -5.85
N TYR A 65 2.72 11.99 -4.64
CA TYR A 65 1.69 12.67 -3.86
C TYR A 65 2.01 14.16 -3.79
N ILE A 66 0.99 15.03 -3.90
CA ILE A 66 1.15 16.47 -3.69
C ILE A 66 0.67 16.80 -2.27
N VAL A 67 1.56 17.36 -1.45
CA VAL A 67 1.32 17.76 -0.05
C VAL A 67 1.91 19.15 0.14
N ASP A 68 1.07 20.13 0.47
CA ASP A 68 1.47 21.53 0.71
C ASP A 68 2.32 22.12 -0.43
N GLY A 69 1.94 21.84 -1.68
CA GLY A 69 2.66 22.27 -2.88
C GLY A 69 3.95 21.50 -3.17
N ARG A 70 4.36 20.57 -2.29
CA ARG A 70 5.55 19.72 -2.47
C ARG A 70 5.16 18.32 -2.91
N LYS A 71 5.96 17.73 -3.80
CA LYS A 71 5.77 16.35 -4.22
C LYS A 71 6.51 15.38 -3.29
N ARG A 72 5.85 14.30 -2.86
CA ARG A 72 6.43 13.15 -2.14
C ARG A 72 6.40 11.92 -3.04
N TYR A 73 7.43 11.09 -2.97
CA TYR A 73 7.69 10.05 -3.95
C TYR A 73 7.94 8.72 -3.27
N TYR A 74 7.23 7.70 -3.72
CA TYR A 74 7.31 6.36 -3.15
C TYR A 74 7.43 5.35 -4.28
N PRO A 75 8.62 4.77 -4.53
CA PRO A 75 8.80 3.68 -5.46
C PRO A 75 7.80 2.55 -5.21
N GLU A 76 7.25 1.98 -6.27
CA GLU A 76 6.32 0.85 -6.17
C GLU A 76 7.05 -0.40 -5.68
N TYR A 77 6.42 -1.10 -4.73
CA TYR A 77 7.03 -2.24 -4.06
C TYR A 77 7.39 -3.38 -5.03
N GLU A 78 6.53 -3.68 -6.00
CA GLU A 78 6.81 -4.76 -6.97
C GLU A 78 8.03 -4.43 -7.84
N ASP A 79 8.23 -3.16 -8.18
CA ASP A 79 9.41 -2.72 -8.94
C ASP A 79 10.66 -2.79 -8.04
N LEU A 80 10.55 -2.36 -6.78
CA LEU A 80 11.62 -2.52 -5.79
C LEU A 80 12.01 -3.98 -5.60
N LYS A 81 11.04 -4.89 -5.47
CA LYS A 81 11.28 -6.32 -5.28
C LYS A 81 11.98 -6.92 -6.50
N ARG A 82 11.50 -6.61 -7.71
CA ARG A 82 12.10 -7.06 -8.96
C ARG A 82 13.54 -6.57 -9.09
N LEU A 83 13.77 -5.27 -8.92
CA LEU A 83 15.09 -4.66 -9.05
C LEU A 83 16.05 -5.12 -7.95
N ALA A 84 15.59 -5.26 -6.70
CA ALA A 84 16.42 -5.75 -5.61
C ALA A 84 16.93 -7.17 -5.92
N PHE A 85 16.07 -8.01 -6.49
CA PHE A 85 16.44 -9.36 -6.93
C PHE A 85 17.44 -9.33 -8.09
N GLU A 86 17.18 -8.55 -9.14
CA GLU A 86 18.05 -8.41 -10.32
C GLU A 86 19.46 -7.90 -9.93
N HIS A 87 19.52 -6.90 -9.05
CA HIS A 87 20.76 -6.25 -8.62
C HIS A 87 21.40 -6.89 -7.38
N LYS A 88 20.80 -7.96 -6.82
CA LYS A 88 21.28 -8.70 -5.65
C LYS A 88 21.56 -7.83 -4.42
N ILE A 89 20.68 -6.86 -4.16
CA ILE A 89 20.74 -6.01 -2.97
C ILE A 89 19.43 -6.10 -2.19
N SER A 90 19.46 -5.69 -0.92
CA SER A 90 18.23 -5.69 -0.12
C SER A 90 17.25 -4.64 -0.65
N ILE A 91 15.95 -4.90 -0.51
CA ILE A 91 14.89 -3.92 -0.84
C ILE A 91 15.08 -2.63 -0.03
N ILE A 92 15.56 -2.73 1.21
CA ILE A 92 15.80 -1.58 2.08
C ILE A 92 16.89 -0.69 1.49
N ASP A 93 18.04 -1.27 1.14
CA ASP A 93 19.17 -0.54 0.57
C ASP A 93 18.82 0.05 -0.80
N LEU A 94 18.13 -0.72 -1.65
CA LEU A 94 17.65 -0.25 -2.95
C LEU A 94 16.71 0.95 -2.77
N ASN A 95 15.72 0.84 -1.88
CA ASN A 95 14.77 1.92 -1.65
C ASN A 95 15.47 3.19 -1.13
N GLN A 96 16.46 3.07 -0.25
CA GLN A 96 17.25 4.22 0.21
C GLN A 96 18.02 4.89 -0.95
N LYS A 97 18.68 4.10 -1.79
CA LYS A 97 19.42 4.61 -2.97
C LYS A 97 18.48 5.29 -3.97
N LEU A 98 17.35 4.66 -4.27
CA LEU A 98 16.34 5.22 -5.17
C LEU A 98 15.74 6.51 -4.61
N GLN A 99 15.44 6.57 -3.32
CA GLN A 99 14.94 7.79 -2.68
C GLN A 99 15.94 8.95 -2.82
N PHE A 100 17.23 8.68 -2.61
CA PHE A 100 18.29 9.68 -2.81
C PHE A 100 18.36 10.17 -4.26
N GLU A 101 18.40 9.24 -5.22
CA GLU A 101 18.48 9.54 -6.65
C GLU A 101 17.25 10.31 -7.14
N ILE A 102 16.06 9.85 -6.75
CA ILE A 102 14.77 10.45 -7.08
C ILE A 102 14.63 11.86 -6.48
N ASN A 103 15.24 12.16 -5.34
CA ASN A 103 15.26 13.53 -4.80
C ASN A 103 16.22 14.43 -5.59
N LYS A 104 17.40 13.92 -5.97
CA LYS A 104 18.38 14.66 -6.76
C LYS A 104 17.87 15.06 -8.14
N ILE A 105 17.09 14.19 -8.81
CA ILE A 105 16.47 14.48 -10.11
C ILE A 105 15.56 15.72 -10.07
N LYS A 106 15.08 16.14 -8.89
CA LYS A 106 14.09 17.24 -8.74
C LYS A 106 14.66 18.55 -8.26
N GLU A 107 15.91 18.53 -7.81
CA GLU A 107 16.65 19.77 -7.52
C GLU A 107 17.24 20.37 -8.81
N LEU A 108 17.15 19.65 -9.93
CA LEU A 108 17.44 20.08 -11.30
C LEU A 108 16.15 20.55 -11.99
#